data_AF-A0A7G9WJ60-F1
#
_entry.id   AF-A0A7G9WJ60-F1
#
_cell.length_a   1.000
_cell.length_b   1.000
_cell.length_c   1.000
_cell.angle_alpha   90.00
_cell.angle_beta   90.00
_cell.angle_gamma   90.00
#
_symmetry.space_group_name_H-M   'P 1'
#
loop_
_entity.id
_entity.type
_entity.pdbx_description
1 polymer ?
#
loop_
_entity_poly.entity_id
_entity_poly.type
_entity_poly.pdbx_seq_one_letter_code
_entity_poly.pdbx_strand_id
1 'polypeptide(L)'
;MLDTGLTATTATRVQQVKDYVGDEPFLITYGDCLSDIAVDKLLQAHSESGHILTAAVARPTGRNAALSIDKSGEIEGRFQQFGSSTGAWVNACTMVTDKRIFAYTNQQHETFENDVLNKLAEAHEADAYFHSGFWCPVETVRDRNFVVQLWDSGTVPWKNWKD
;
A
#
# COMPACT_ATOMS: atom_id res chain seq x y z
N MET A 1 -12.21 8.29 16.14
CA MET A 1 -11.03 8.90 15.47
C MET A 1 -10.08 9.36 16.56
N LEU A 2 -8.83 8.90 16.55
CA LEU A 2 -7.82 9.33 17.51
C LEU A 2 -7.13 10.58 16.97
N ASP A 3 -7.16 11.68 17.73
CA ASP A 3 -6.33 12.85 17.42
C ASP A 3 -4.91 12.59 17.92
N THR A 4 -3.98 12.53 16.99
CA THR A 4 -2.57 12.20 17.21
C THR A 4 -1.68 13.46 17.13
N GLY A 5 -2.29 14.62 16.89
CA GLY A 5 -1.60 15.90 16.71
C GLY A 5 -1.18 16.17 15.27
N LEU A 6 -0.96 17.46 15.00
CA LEU A 6 -0.62 17.96 13.67
C LEU A 6 0.78 17.52 13.21
N THR A 7 1.73 17.44 14.13
CA THR A 7 3.16 17.19 13.84
C THR A 7 3.57 15.72 13.99
N ALA A 8 2.65 14.83 14.35
CA ALA A 8 2.95 13.41 14.48
C ALA A 8 3.27 12.79 13.12
N THR A 9 4.38 12.07 13.07
CA THR A 9 4.79 11.27 11.91
C THR A 9 3.92 10.01 11.77
N THR A 10 4.00 9.32 10.62
CA THR A 10 3.24 8.09 10.37
C THR A 10 3.56 7.00 11.42
N ALA A 11 4.83 6.79 11.79
CA ALA A 11 5.19 5.84 12.84
C ALA A 11 4.66 6.27 14.22
N THR A 12 4.73 7.57 14.55
CA THR A 12 4.18 8.09 15.82
C THR A 12 2.68 7.85 15.92
N ARG A 13 1.94 8.03 14.82
CA ARG A 13 0.49 7.78 14.78
C ARG A 13 0.17 6.30 15.04
N VAL A 14 0.95 5.39 14.45
CA VAL A 14 0.83 3.95 14.72
C VAL A 14 1.14 3.66 16.19
N GLN A 15 2.23 4.20 16.73
CA GLN A 15 2.61 4.01 18.13
C GLN A 15 1.51 4.44 19.12
N GLN A 16 0.81 5.53 18.81
CA GLN A 16 -0.26 6.07 19.67
C GLN A 16 -1.55 5.24 19.67
N VAL A 17 -1.76 4.35 18.67
CA VAL A 17 -2.91 3.44 18.68
C VAL A 17 -2.68 2.18 19.51
N LYS A 18 -1.49 2.01 20.11
CA LYS A 18 -1.09 0.80 20.86
C LYS A 18 -2.09 0.36 21.92
N ASP A 19 -2.66 1.28 22.67
CA ASP A 19 -3.60 0.96 23.76
C ASP A 19 -5.03 0.67 23.27
N TYR A 20 -5.27 0.80 21.96
CA TYR A 20 -6.58 0.61 21.33
C TYR A 20 -6.67 -0.66 20.48
N VAL A 21 -5.53 -1.15 19.98
CA VAL A 21 -5.44 -2.41 19.26
C VAL A 21 -5.10 -3.50 20.27
N GLY A 22 -5.97 -4.49 20.44
CA GLY A 22 -5.78 -5.58 21.41
C GLY A 22 -4.65 -6.53 21.02
N ASP A 23 -4.81 -7.81 21.33
CA ASP A 23 -3.82 -8.85 20.99
C ASP A 23 -4.00 -9.44 19.58
N GLU A 24 -5.09 -9.11 18.88
CA GLU A 24 -5.38 -9.59 17.52
C GLU A 24 -4.60 -8.80 16.44
N PRO A 25 -4.29 -9.42 15.29
CA PRO A 25 -3.76 -8.71 14.14
C PRO A 25 -4.68 -7.56 13.71
N PHE A 26 -4.08 -6.46 13.24
CA PHE A 26 -4.80 -5.28 12.81
C PHE A 26 -4.23 -4.73 11.51
N LEU A 27 -5.05 -3.93 10.83
CA LEU A 27 -4.67 -3.28 9.57
C LEU A 27 -4.05 -1.91 9.82
N ILE A 28 -3.02 -1.59 9.06
CA ILE A 28 -2.51 -0.23 8.86
C ILE A 28 -2.76 0.13 7.39
N THR A 29 -3.41 1.28 7.16
CA THR A 29 -3.67 1.75 5.80
C THR A 29 -3.54 3.26 5.65
N TYR A 30 -3.06 3.73 4.50
CA TYR A 30 -3.12 5.15 4.13
C TYR A 30 -4.51 5.49 3.58
N GLY A 31 -5.10 6.58 4.09
CA GLY A 31 -6.48 6.96 3.81
C GLY A 31 -6.73 7.55 2.41
N ASP A 32 -5.69 7.66 1.58
CA ASP A 32 -5.71 8.24 0.24
C ASP A 32 -5.60 7.20 -0.88
N CYS A 33 -5.61 5.90 -0.57
CA CYS A 33 -5.54 4.82 -1.56
C CYS A 33 -6.89 4.09 -1.71
N LEU A 34 -7.34 3.89 -2.95
CA LEU A 34 -8.51 3.07 -3.29
C LEU A 34 -8.05 1.76 -3.94
N SER A 35 -8.63 0.64 -3.54
CA SER A 35 -8.27 -0.67 -4.09
C SER A 35 -9.39 -1.71 -3.96
N ASP A 36 -9.27 -2.78 -4.73
CA ASP A 36 -10.06 -4.01 -4.59
C ASP A 36 -9.27 -5.13 -3.90
N ILE A 37 -8.32 -4.77 -3.01
CA ILE A 37 -7.53 -5.72 -2.22
C ILE A 37 -8.47 -6.61 -1.40
N ALA A 38 -8.29 -7.92 -1.54
CA ALA A 38 -9.01 -8.92 -0.76
C ALA A 38 -8.42 -9.02 0.66
N VAL A 39 -9.02 -8.28 1.61
CA VAL A 39 -8.54 -8.17 3.00
C VAL A 39 -8.49 -9.53 3.70
N ASP A 40 -9.44 -10.43 3.42
CA ASP A 40 -9.45 -11.81 3.90
C ASP A 40 -8.21 -12.60 3.45
N LYS A 41 -7.81 -12.45 2.20
CA LYS A 41 -6.60 -13.10 1.65
C LYS A 41 -5.32 -12.46 2.18
N LEU A 42 -5.30 -11.14 2.39
CA LEU A 42 -4.18 -10.46 3.01
C LEU A 42 -3.98 -10.93 4.47
N LEU A 43 -5.06 -11.05 5.24
CA LEU A 43 -5.04 -11.61 6.59
C LEU A 43 -4.56 -13.06 6.61
N GLN A 44 -5.05 -13.89 5.68
CA GLN A 44 -4.58 -15.27 5.54
C GLN A 44 -3.08 -15.33 5.26
N ALA A 45 -2.60 -14.56 4.27
CA ALA A 45 -1.18 -14.49 3.93
C ALA A 45 -0.32 -14.05 5.12
N HIS A 46 -0.80 -13.07 5.90
CA HIS A 46 -0.12 -12.65 7.12
C HIS A 46 -0.02 -13.77 8.16
N SER A 47 -1.14 -14.45 8.43
CA SER A 47 -1.19 -15.58 9.36
C SER A 47 -0.25 -16.73 8.94
N GLU A 48 -0.14 -16.99 7.64
CA GLU A 48 0.74 -18.04 7.10
C GLU A 48 2.22 -17.65 7.16
N SER A 49 2.54 -16.35 7.05
CA SER A 49 3.92 -15.85 7.05
C SER A 49 4.62 -15.96 8.41
N GLY A 50 3.88 -15.75 9.52
CA GLY A 50 4.44 -15.64 10.87
C GLY A 50 5.25 -14.37 11.16
N HIS A 51 5.53 -13.55 10.15
CA HIS A 51 6.28 -12.29 10.25
C HIS A 51 5.48 -11.20 10.98
N ILE A 52 6.17 -10.15 11.44
CA ILE A 52 5.53 -9.01 12.13
C ILE A 52 4.61 -8.22 11.19
N LEU A 53 4.95 -8.10 9.92
CA LEU A 53 4.19 -7.29 8.97
C LEU A 53 4.04 -7.98 7.61
N THR A 54 2.85 -7.89 7.02
CA THR A 54 2.62 -8.27 5.63
C THR A 54 2.03 -7.09 4.88
N ALA A 55 2.76 -6.61 3.88
CA ALA A 55 2.33 -5.48 3.05
C ALA A 55 1.69 -5.97 1.76
N ALA A 56 0.51 -5.45 1.42
CA ALA A 56 0.01 -5.56 0.06
C ALA A 56 0.94 -4.78 -0.88
N VAL A 57 1.30 -5.38 -2.00
CA VAL A 57 2.09 -4.75 -3.06
C VAL A 57 1.33 -4.76 -4.37
N ALA A 58 1.42 -3.68 -5.13
CA ALA A 58 0.73 -3.52 -6.40
C ALA A 58 1.70 -3.10 -7.49
N ARG A 59 1.27 -3.22 -8.75
CA ARG A 59 2.02 -2.65 -9.87
C ARG A 59 1.88 -1.12 -9.82
N PRO A 60 2.97 -0.37 -10.03
CA PRO A 60 2.87 1.07 -10.12
C PRO A 60 1.95 1.45 -11.28
N THR A 61 0.98 2.32 -11.02
CA THR A 61 0.00 2.83 -11.98
C THR A 61 0.57 3.91 -12.91
N GLY A 62 1.87 3.84 -13.20
CA GLY A 62 2.65 4.97 -13.68
C GLY A 62 1.97 5.75 -14.80
N ARG A 63 2.05 7.08 -14.66
CA ARG A 63 1.19 8.01 -15.40
C ARG A 63 1.61 8.21 -16.87
N ASN A 64 2.80 7.75 -17.24
CA ASN A 64 3.37 7.88 -18.58
C ASN A 64 3.35 6.53 -19.29
N ALA A 65 3.06 6.51 -20.59
CA ALA A 65 3.26 5.29 -21.38
C ALA A 65 4.75 4.88 -21.33
N ALA A 66 5.02 3.64 -20.95
CA ALA A 66 6.36 3.08 -21.04
C ALA A 66 6.73 2.92 -22.52
N LEU A 67 7.88 3.48 -22.89
CA LEU A 67 8.49 3.26 -24.19
C LEU A 67 9.26 1.93 -24.13
N SER A 68 8.89 0.98 -24.98
CA SER A 68 9.77 -0.16 -25.27
C SER A 68 10.90 0.35 -26.16
N ILE A 69 12.14 0.32 -25.66
CA ILE A 69 13.33 0.71 -26.42
C ILE A 69 14.21 -0.52 -26.53
N ASP A 70 14.60 -0.88 -27.75
CA ASP A 70 15.45 -2.02 -27.99
C ASP A 70 16.93 -1.74 -27.60
N LYS A 71 17.80 -2.74 -27.77
CA LYS A 71 19.24 -2.59 -27.46
C LYS A 71 19.97 -1.58 -28.36
N SER A 72 19.39 -1.23 -29.51
CA SER A 72 19.96 -0.25 -30.44
C SER A 72 19.51 1.18 -30.12
N GLY A 73 18.49 1.35 -29.29
CA GLY A 73 17.89 2.63 -28.94
C GLY A 73 16.64 2.99 -29.76
N GLU A 74 16.11 2.05 -30.56
CA GLU A 74 14.90 2.25 -31.36
C GLU A 74 13.64 2.01 -30.52
N ILE A 75 12.63 2.88 -30.67
CA ILE A 75 11.32 2.72 -30.01
C ILE A 75 10.56 1.61 -30.74
N GLU A 76 10.29 0.51 -30.05
CA GLU A 76 9.45 -0.56 -30.56
C GLU A 76 7.98 -0.06 -30.64
N GLY A 77 7.31 -0.37 -31.74
CA GLY A 77 6.01 0.22 -32.13
C GLY A 77 4.80 -0.07 -31.23
N ARG A 78 4.99 -0.57 -30.00
CA ARG A 78 3.92 -0.75 -29.01
C ARG A 78 4.25 -0.01 -27.72
N PHE A 79 3.55 1.09 -27.50
CA PHE A 79 3.47 1.73 -26.20
C PHE A 79 2.79 0.78 -25.20
N GLN A 80 3.41 0.55 -24.05
CA GLN A 80 2.77 -0.18 -22.95
C GLN A 80 2.34 0.82 -21.88
N GLN A 81 1.18 0.61 -21.26
CA GLN A 81 0.88 1.34 -20.03
C GLN A 81 1.90 0.94 -18.96
N PHE A 82 2.39 1.92 -18.20
CA PHE A 82 3.32 1.66 -17.11
C PHE A 82 2.64 0.72 -16.10
N GLY A 83 3.24 -0.44 -15.86
CA GLY A 83 2.71 -1.44 -14.94
C GLY A 83 2.80 -2.88 -15.45
N SER A 84 2.84 -3.11 -16.77
CA SER A 84 2.90 -4.48 -17.33
C SER A 84 4.31 -5.06 -17.48
N SER A 85 5.36 -4.24 -17.61
CA SER A 85 6.69 -4.71 -18.07
C SER A 85 7.87 -4.42 -17.14
N THR A 86 7.72 -3.58 -16.11
CA THR A 86 8.88 -3.06 -15.36
C THR A 86 9.40 -3.98 -14.26
N GLY A 87 8.75 -5.13 -13.99
CA GLY A 87 9.12 -6.05 -12.90
C GLY A 87 8.91 -5.48 -11.48
N ALA A 88 8.81 -4.17 -11.33
CA ALA A 88 8.71 -3.44 -10.08
C ALA A 88 7.35 -3.63 -9.39
N TRP A 89 7.40 -3.60 -8.06
CA TRP A 89 6.25 -3.62 -7.15
C TRP A 89 6.40 -2.45 -6.19
N VAL A 90 5.27 -1.85 -5.79
CA VAL A 90 5.23 -0.76 -4.82
C VAL A 90 4.31 -1.13 -3.65
N ASN A 91 4.54 -0.53 -2.49
CA ASN A 91 3.63 -0.65 -1.34
C ASN A 91 2.23 -0.15 -1.75
N ALA A 92 1.22 -1.02 -1.63
CA ALA A 92 -0.17 -0.75 -2.00
C ALA A 92 -0.98 -0.12 -0.85
N CYS A 93 -0.31 0.56 0.06
CA CYS A 93 -0.90 1.32 1.17
C CYS A 93 -1.65 0.50 2.22
N THR A 94 -1.69 -0.83 2.14
CA THR A 94 -2.48 -1.67 3.05
C THR A 94 -1.60 -2.77 3.60
N MET A 95 -1.50 -2.85 4.92
CA MET A 95 -0.65 -3.79 5.63
C MET A 95 -1.44 -4.45 6.75
N VAL A 96 -1.08 -5.69 7.09
CA VAL A 96 -1.50 -6.37 8.31
C VAL A 96 -0.29 -6.52 9.22
N THR A 97 -0.49 -6.29 10.51
CA THR A 97 0.54 -6.45 11.53
C THR A 97 -0.07 -6.84 12.88
N ASP A 98 0.76 -7.01 13.89
CA ASP A 98 0.35 -7.25 15.27
C ASP A 98 1.17 -6.41 16.26
N LYS A 99 0.92 -6.59 17.56
CA LYS A 99 1.55 -5.82 18.64
C LYS A 99 3.08 -5.78 18.63
N ARG A 100 3.76 -6.74 17.98
CA ARG A 100 5.22 -6.74 17.82
C ARG A 100 5.71 -5.49 17.08
N ILE A 101 4.88 -4.87 16.23
CA ILE A 101 5.22 -3.63 15.52
C ILE A 101 5.60 -2.48 16.44
N PHE A 102 5.06 -2.46 17.67
CA PHE A 102 5.34 -1.38 18.62
C PHE A 102 6.77 -1.38 19.17
N ALA A 103 7.52 -2.47 18.96
CA ALA A 103 8.96 -2.47 19.20
C ALA A 103 9.73 -1.65 18.15
N TYR A 104 9.14 -1.45 16.96
CA TYR A 104 9.75 -0.78 15.81
C TYR A 104 9.27 0.67 15.62
N THR A 105 8.13 1.06 16.19
CA THR A 105 7.56 2.41 16.10
C THR A 105 7.84 3.29 17.33
N ASN A 106 8.78 2.90 18.19
CA ASN A 106 8.99 3.54 19.49
C ASN A 106 9.92 4.77 19.49
N GLN A 107 10.52 5.10 18.34
CA GLN A 107 11.42 6.26 18.24
C GLN A 107 10.68 7.49 17.71
N GLN A 108 11.05 8.65 18.28
CA GLN A 108 10.48 9.93 17.88
C GLN A 108 10.98 10.33 16.48
N HIS A 109 10.11 11.01 15.73
CA HIS A 109 10.39 11.55 14.39
C HIS A 109 10.59 10.54 13.27
N GLU A 110 10.41 9.24 13.52
CA GLU A 110 10.46 8.22 12.48
C GLU A 110 9.21 8.20 11.60
N THR A 111 9.38 7.85 10.34
CA THR A 111 8.33 7.56 9.39
C THR A 111 8.14 6.06 9.27
N PHE A 112 6.90 5.63 9.03
CA PHE A 112 6.60 4.22 8.88
C PHE A 112 7.29 3.65 7.63
N GLU A 113 7.26 4.43 6.55
CA GLU A 113 7.71 4.06 5.22
C GLU A 113 9.22 3.91 5.10
N ASN A 114 9.99 4.86 5.65
CA ASN A 114 11.44 4.87 5.49
C ASN A 114 12.18 4.25 6.68
N ASP A 115 11.60 4.25 7.87
CA ASP A 115 12.33 3.80 9.06
C ASP A 115 11.80 2.44 9.52
N VAL A 116 10.49 2.34 9.81
CA VAL A 116 9.89 1.11 10.35
C VAL A 116 9.96 -0.04 9.36
N LEU A 117 9.55 0.18 8.09
CA LEU A 117 9.60 -0.86 7.07
C LEU A 117 11.04 -1.30 6.75
N ASN A 118 12.01 -0.38 6.75
CA ASN A 118 13.42 -0.74 6.53
C ASN A 118 13.97 -1.60 7.68
N LYS A 119 13.69 -1.24 8.94
CA LYS A 119 14.09 -2.06 10.09
C LYS A 119 13.49 -3.45 10.05
N LEU A 120 12.22 -3.58 9.68
CA LEU A 120 11.55 -4.88 9.53
C LEU A 120 12.16 -5.70 8.38
N ALA A 121 12.45 -5.06 7.25
CA ALA A 121 13.09 -5.72 6.12
C ALA A 121 14.51 -6.22 6.48
N GLU A 122 15.31 -5.41 7.18
CA GLU A 122 16.63 -5.79 7.69
C GLU A 122 16.56 -6.94 8.71
N ALA A 123 15.50 -6.97 9.52
CA ALA A 123 15.24 -8.02 10.49
C ALA A 123 14.65 -9.31 9.87
N HIS A 124 14.33 -9.31 8.57
CA HIS A 124 13.56 -10.38 7.92
C HIS A 124 12.20 -10.65 8.57
N GLU A 125 11.51 -9.58 9.01
CA GLU A 125 10.23 -9.62 9.72
C GLU A 125 9.09 -8.97 8.92
N ALA A 126 9.26 -8.84 7.60
CA ALA A 126 8.25 -8.33 6.69
C ALA A 126 8.06 -9.25 5.46
N ASP A 127 6.81 -9.44 5.06
CA ASP A 127 6.41 -10.21 3.87
C ASP A 127 5.53 -9.39 2.92
N ALA A 128 5.35 -9.88 1.69
CA ALA A 128 4.60 -9.22 0.63
C ALA A 128 3.40 -10.06 0.15
N TYR A 129 2.22 -9.43 0.11
CA TYR A 129 1.02 -9.95 -0.54
C TYR A 129 0.85 -9.30 -1.92
N PHE A 130 0.95 -10.09 -2.99
CA PHE A 130 0.91 -9.58 -4.36
C PHE A 130 -0.52 -9.32 -4.85
N HIS A 131 -0.90 -8.05 -4.92
CA HIS A 131 -2.17 -7.60 -5.47
C HIS A 131 -2.09 -7.33 -6.98
N SER A 132 -2.96 -7.98 -7.74
CA SER A 132 -3.03 -7.84 -9.21
C SER A 132 -4.27 -7.09 -9.71
N GLY A 133 -5.16 -6.67 -8.80
CA GLY A 133 -6.38 -5.95 -9.13
C GLY A 133 -6.19 -4.44 -9.24
N PHE A 134 -7.30 -3.71 -9.10
CA PHE A 134 -7.30 -2.25 -9.06
C PHE A 134 -6.62 -1.73 -7.78
N TRP A 135 -5.69 -0.80 -7.96
CA TRP A 135 -5.12 0.01 -6.88
C TRP A 135 -4.81 1.39 -7.42
N CYS A 136 -5.22 2.45 -6.71
CA CYS A 136 -5.01 3.82 -7.13
C CYS A 136 -4.79 4.72 -5.90
N PRO A 137 -3.58 5.29 -5.74
CA PRO A 137 -3.35 6.37 -4.79
C PRO A 137 -3.92 7.69 -5.34
N VAL A 138 -4.56 8.49 -4.48
CA VAL A 138 -5.21 9.76 -4.83
C VAL A 138 -4.37 10.92 -4.31
N GLU A 139 -3.25 11.18 -4.98
CA GLU A 139 -2.27 12.20 -4.55
C GLU A 139 -2.48 13.55 -5.25
N THR A 140 -3.11 13.52 -6.43
CA THR A 140 -3.27 14.70 -7.29
C THR A 140 -4.73 14.95 -7.67
N VAL A 141 -5.03 16.16 -8.14
CA VAL A 141 -6.35 16.50 -8.70
C VAL A 141 -6.70 15.59 -9.88
N ARG A 142 -5.70 15.14 -10.65
CA ARG A 142 -5.90 14.21 -11.77
C ARG A 142 -6.35 12.83 -11.27
N ASP A 143 -5.70 12.30 -10.23
CA ASP A 143 -6.06 11.02 -9.63
C ASP A 143 -7.49 11.10 -9.07
N ARG A 144 -7.82 12.21 -8.38
CA ARG A 144 -9.19 12.47 -7.90
C ARG A 144 -10.22 12.50 -9.03
N ASN A 145 -9.93 13.19 -10.13
CA ASN A 145 -10.84 13.24 -11.29
C ASN A 145 -11.01 11.86 -11.94
N PHE A 146 -9.96 11.06 -11.99
CA PHE A 146 -10.01 9.69 -12.51
C PHE A 146 -10.92 8.81 -11.66
N VAL A 147 -10.78 8.81 -10.33
CA VAL A 147 -11.63 8.00 -9.45
C VAL A 147 -13.08 8.51 -9.42
N VAL A 148 -13.31 9.82 -9.50
CA VAL A 148 -14.67 10.37 -9.65
C VAL A 148 -15.30 9.93 -10.97
N GLN A 149 -14.55 9.93 -12.07
CA GLN A 149 -15.06 9.44 -13.36
C GLN A 149 -15.44 7.96 -13.30
N LEU A 150 -14.62 7.12 -12.64
CA LEU A 150 -14.95 5.71 -12.43
C LEU A 150 -16.26 5.58 -11.63
N TRP A 151 -16.40 6.35 -10.55
CA TRP A 151 -17.62 6.42 -9.75
C TRP A 151 -18.86 6.79 -10.58
N ASP A 152 -18.79 7.90 -11.31
CA ASP A 152 -19.91 8.43 -12.11
C ASP A 152 -20.28 7.51 -13.28
N SER A 153 -19.32 6.74 -13.80
CA SER A 153 -19.56 5.74 -14.86
C SER A 153 -20.27 4.48 -14.37
N GLY A 154 -20.39 4.29 -13.04
CA GLY A 154 -20.90 3.05 -12.43
C GLY A 154 -19.93 1.88 -12.48
N THR A 155 -18.76 2.02 -13.12
CA THR A 155 -17.69 1.02 -13.11
C THR A 155 -16.71 1.36 -12.00
N VAL A 156 -17.00 0.89 -10.78
CA VAL A 156 -16.28 1.25 -9.55
C VAL A 156 -15.53 0.02 -9.01
N PRO A 157 -14.27 -0.22 -9.40
CA PRO A 157 -13.58 -1.49 -9.10
C PRO A 157 -13.43 -1.77 -7.60
N TRP A 158 -13.26 -0.72 -6.78
CA TRP A 158 -13.11 -0.86 -5.34
C TRP A 158 -14.44 -1.03 -4.58
N LYS A 159 -15.59 -0.83 -5.23
CA LYS A 159 -16.91 -0.96 -4.58
C LYS A 159 -17.30 -2.42 -4.51
N ASN A 160 -17.07 -3.04 -3.35
CA ASN A 160 -17.43 -4.44 -3.08
C ASN A 160 -18.67 -4.62 -2.19
N TRP A 161 -19.42 -3.54 -1.93
CA TRP A 161 -20.66 -3.54 -1.14
C TRP A 161 -21.91 -3.33 -2.00
N LYS A 162 -23.06 -3.72 -1.44
CA LYS A 162 -24.39 -3.44 -2.01
C LYS A 162 -24.93 -2.11 -1.46
N ASP A 163 -25.78 -1.47 -2.25
CA ASP A 163 -26.57 -0.30 -1.84
C ASP A 163 -27.73 -0.68 -0.91
#